data_AF-A0A1I5FDC3-F1
#
_entry.id   AF-A0A1I5FDC3-F1
#
_cell.length_a   1.000
_cell.length_b   1.000
_cell.length_c   1.000
_cell.angle_alpha   90.00
_cell.angle_beta   90.00
_cell.angle_gamma   90.00
#
_symmetry.space_group_name_H-M   'P 1'
#
loop_
_entity.id
_entity.type
_entity.pdbx_description
1 polymer ?
#
loop_
_entity_poly.entity_id
_entity_poly.type
_entity_poly.pdbx_seq_one_letter_code
_entity_poly.pdbx_strand_id
1 'polypeptide(L)'
;MHLMNKDTLENGVLYGLKAHLDSIVVGHYHMWFILMIIGMYMCTPFLKKIVSEEKTTKYFLGLSFIFAIFITWIIQLTNDFIAYKNDFAAKVVGAVNTNLSSMCMNMVLGFSFYFVLGYYLDKRKIEKRYRCIVYIIGVIGFAFTIIVDSIIAIRTQQYCNNYYGNFNVNVVCEAVAIHTLVKYHDYRSETLNKFAITISKYGFGV
;
A
#
# COMPACT_ATOMS: atom_id res chain seq x y z
N MET A 1 -34.60 -11.30 6.08
CA MET A 1 -34.25 -12.26 5.01
C MET A 1 -34.71 -11.66 3.68
N HIS A 2 -33.88 -10.82 3.08
CA HIS A 2 -34.19 -10.04 1.86
C HIS A 2 -33.08 -10.36 0.84
N LEU A 3 -33.10 -11.59 0.32
CA LEU A 3 -31.99 -12.17 -0.44
C LEU A 3 -32.24 -12.28 -1.95
N MET A 4 -33.31 -11.69 -2.48
CA MET A 4 -33.53 -11.68 -3.94
C MET A 4 -33.71 -10.26 -4.43
N ASN A 5 -32.66 -9.78 -5.10
CA ASN A 5 -32.69 -8.56 -5.88
C ASN A 5 -33.66 -8.77 -7.07
N LYS A 6 -34.41 -7.74 -7.50
CA LYS A 6 -35.41 -7.88 -8.58
C LYS A 6 -34.82 -8.49 -9.86
N ASP A 7 -33.55 -8.25 -10.13
CA ASP A 7 -32.82 -8.76 -11.30
C ASP A 7 -32.62 -10.29 -11.30
N THR A 8 -32.68 -10.92 -10.13
CA THR A 8 -32.54 -12.38 -9.97
C THR A 8 -33.82 -13.13 -10.32
N LEU A 9 -34.97 -12.46 -10.20
CA LEU A 9 -36.28 -13.00 -10.55
C LEU A 9 -36.51 -12.99 -12.07
N GLU A 10 -35.97 -12.02 -12.79
CA GLU A 10 -36.13 -11.92 -14.26
C GLU A 10 -35.16 -12.80 -15.04
N ASN A 11 -33.91 -12.96 -14.59
CA ASN A 11 -32.85 -13.66 -15.35
C ASN A 11 -32.51 -15.06 -14.80
N GLY A 12 -33.25 -15.52 -13.79
CA GLY A 12 -33.10 -16.85 -13.19
C GLY A 12 -31.95 -16.98 -12.18
N VAL A 13 -32.01 -18.06 -11.38
CA VAL A 13 -31.07 -18.36 -10.28
C VAL A 13 -29.62 -18.43 -10.76
N LEU A 14 -29.38 -18.87 -12.00
CA LEU A 14 -28.05 -18.93 -12.64
C LEU A 14 -27.42 -17.53 -12.82
N TYR A 15 -28.22 -16.52 -13.17
CA TYR A 15 -27.74 -15.14 -13.28
C TYR A 15 -27.43 -14.55 -11.90
N GLY A 16 -28.24 -14.87 -10.89
CA GLY A 16 -27.96 -14.54 -9.49
C GLY A 16 -26.65 -15.13 -8.98
N LEU A 17 -26.44 -16.42 -9.22
CA LEU A 17 -25.21 -17.11 -8.84
C LEU A 17 -23.99 -16.51 -9.54
N LYS A 18 -24.10 -16.20 -10.85
CA LYS A 18 -23.03 -15.53 -11.59
C LYS A 18 -22.77 -14.11 -11.08
N ALA A 19 -23.80 -13.31 -10.86
CA ALA A 19 -23.68 -11.97 -10.29
C ALA A 19 -23.10 -11.99 -8.87
N HIS A 20 -23.43 -13.00 -8.06
CA HIS A 20 -22.84 -13.19 -6.74
C HIS A 20 -21.38 -13.63 -6.82
N LEU A 21 -21.04 -14.57 -7.71
CA LEU A 21 -19.65 -14.97 -7.94
C LEU A 21 -18.81 -13.80 -8.49
N ASP A 22 -19.33 -13.04 -9.45
CA ASP A 22 -18.70 -11.83 -9.95
C ASP A 22 -18.57 -10.79 -8.82
N SER A 23 -19.56 -10.62 -7.94
CA SER A 23 -19.46 -9.72 -6.79
C SER A 23 -18.48 -10.20 -5.70
N ILE A 24 -18.24 -11.51 -5.59
CA ILE A 24 -17.26 -12.12 -4.68
C ILE A 24 -15.84 -11.97 -5.25
N VAL A 25 -15.68 -12.15 -6.57
CA VAL A 25 -14.39 -12.07 -7.27
C VAL A 25 -13.96 -10.62 -7.52
N VAL A 26 -14.88 -9.76 -7.94
CA VAL A 26 -14.68 -8.30 -8.08
C VAL A 26 -14.58 -7.67 -6.70
N GLY A 27 -15.27 -8.24 -5.71
CA GLY A 27 -15.22 -7.86 -4.31
C GLY A 27 -15.85 -6.49 -4.06
N HIS A 28 -16.61 -6.34 -2.97
CA HIS A 28 -16.87 -5.00 -2.43
C HIS A 28 -15.54 -4.23 -2.34
N TYR A 29 -15.55 -2.90 -2.57
CA TYR A 29 -14.41 -1.97 -2.70
C TYR A 29 -13.23 -2.11 -1.69
N HIS A 30 -13.32 -2.98 -0.69
CA HIS A 30 -12.30 -3.26 0.31
C HIS A 30 -11.70 -4.68 0.27
N MET A 31 -12.23 -5.60 -0.53
CA MET A 31 -11.75 -7.00 -0.58
C MET A 31 -10.51 -7.22 -1.45
N TRP A 32 -10.11 -6.21 -2.23
CA TRP A 32 -8.92 -6.26 -3.09
C TRP A 32 -7.64 -6.62 -2.29
N PHE A 33 -7.60 -6.26 -1.01
CA PHE A 33 -6.51 -6.60 -0.09
C PHE A 33 -6.35 -8.11 0.14
N ILE A 34 -7.44 -8.90 0.10
CA ILE A 34 -7.36 -10.36 0.26
C ILE A 34 -6.66 -10.98 -0.95
N LEU A 35 -7.05 -10.59 -2.17
CA LEU A 35 -6.40 -11.04 -3.40
C LEU A 35 -4.93 -10.64 -3.44
N MET A 36 -4.61 -9.43 -2.97
CA MET A 36 -3.25 -8.95 -2.80
C MET A 36 -2.46 -9.84 -1.82
N ILE A 37 -3.01 -10.18 -0.65
CA ILE A 37 -2.35 -11.11 0.30
C ILE A 37 -2.09 -12.46 -0.37
N ILE A 38 -3.09 -13.05 -1.03
CA ILE A 38 -2.93 -14.34 -1.73
C ILE A 38 -1.78 -14.25 -2.75
N GLY A 39 -1.74 -13.19 -3.55
CA GLY A 39 -0.64 -12.90 -4.47
C GLY A 39 0.72 -12.83 -3.78
N MET A 40 0.80 -12.13 -2.65
CA MET A 40 2.02 -12.02 -1.85
C MET A 40 2.51 -13.36 -1.29
N TYR A 41 1.59 -14.22 -0.84
CA TYR A 41 1.94 -15.56 -0.38
C TYR A 41 2.44 -16.46 -1.52
N MET A 42 1.81 -16.39 -2.70
CA MET A 42 2.30 -17.09 -3.89
C MET A 42 3.71 -16.63 -4.29
N CYS A 43 4.03 -15.34 -4.11
CA CYS A 43 5.35 -14.77 -4.39
C CYS A 43 6.39 -15.06 -3.30
N THR A 44 5.99 -15.55 -2.12
CA THR A 44 6.87 -15.80 -0.97
C THR A 44 8.14 -16.63 -1.28
N PRO A 45 8.14 -17.72 -2.06
CA PRO A 45 9.38 -18.44 -2.39
C PRO A 45 10.41 -17.57 -3.13
N PHE A 46 9.96 -16.64 -3.98
CA PHE A 46 10.83 -15.69 -4.66
C PHE A 46 11.34 -14.62 -3.70
N LEU A 47 10.46 -14.07 -2.87
CA LEU A 47 10.83 -13.08 -1.85
C LEU A 47 11.83 -13.63 -0.85
N LYS A 48 11.69 -14.91 -0.44
CA LYS A 48 12.65 -15.62 0.42
C LYS A 48 14.07 -15.62 -0.17
N LYS A 49 14.22 -15.77 -1.48
CA LYS A 49 15.53 -15.69 -2.15
C LYS A 49 16.09 -14.27 -2.15
N ILE A 50 15.23 -13.26 -2.34
CA ILE A 50 15.63 -11.84 -2.33
C ILE A 50 16.12 -11.42 -0.94
N VAL A 51 15.46 -11.88 0.12
CA VAL A 51 15.81 -11.53 1.50
C VAL A 51 16.91 -12.39 2.13
N SER A 52 17.49 -13.31 1.35
CA SER A 52 18.54 -14.22 1.81
C SER A 52 19.81 -13.46 2.21
N GLU A 53 20.21 -12.49 1.40
CA GLU A 53 21.35 -11.63 1.63
C GLU A 53 20.93 -10.18 1.93
N GLU A 54 21.65 -9.56 2.86
CA GLU A 54 21.38 -8.17 3.26
C GLU A 54 21.56 -7.19 2.09
N LYS A 55 22.60 -7.41 1.27
CA LYS A 55 22.90 -6.55 0.12
C LYS A 55 21.77 -6.59 -0.91
N THR A 56 21.30 -7.79 -1.24
CA THR A 56 20.19 -8.03 -2.17
C THR A 56 18.88 -7.45 -1.64
N THR A 57 18.62 -7.61 -0.33
CA THR A 57 17.45 -7.02 0.33
C THR A 57 17.44 -5.48 0.21
N LYS A 58 18.57 -4.84 0.54
CA LYS A 58 18.72 -3.38 0.46
C LYS A 58 18.59 -2.89 -0.98
N TYR A 59 19.17 -3.61 -1.94
CA TYR A 59 19.06 -3.29 -3.35
C TYR A 59 17.61 -3.37 -3.84
N PHE A 60 16.91 -4.46 -3.51
CA PHE A 60 15.49 -4.63 -3.83
C PHE A 60 14.62 -3.51 -3.22
N LEU A 61 14.83 -3.18 -1.94
CA LEU A 61 14.10 -2.11 -1.27
C LEU A 61 14.36 -0.75 -1.92
N GLY A 62 15.62 -0.42 -2.21
CA GLY A 62 15.98 0.83 -2.87
C GLY A 62 15.38 0.94 -4.27
N LEU A 63 15.51 -0.13 -5.07
CA LEU A 63 14.98 -0.16 -6.43
C LEU A 63 13.45 -0.05 -6.43
N SER A 64 12.76 -0.83 -5.60
CA SER A 64 11.29 -0.82 -5.52
C SER A 64 10.79 0.52 -4.97
N PHE A 65 11.46 1.10 -3.98
CA PHE A 65 11.12 2.43 -3.47
C PHE A 65 11.25 3.50 -4.57
N ILE A 66 12.35 3.51 -5.32
CA ILE A 66 12.55 4.51 -6.38
C ILE A 66 11.49 4.36 -7.48
N PHE A 67 11.34 3.16 -8.02
CA PHE A 67 10.52 2.94 -9.22
C PHE A 67 9.02 2.84 -8.96
N ALA A 68 8.59 2.27 -7.83
CA ALA A 68 7.17 2.06 -7.55
C ALA A 68 6.54 3.19 -6.71
N ILE A 69 7.33 3.87 -5.87
CA ILE A 69 6.82 4.83 -4.87
C ILE A 69 7.32 6.24 -5.15
N PHE A 70 8.63 6.43 -5.26
CA PHE A 70 9.21 7.77 -5.32
C PHE A 70 8.92 8.47 -6.64
N ILE A 71 9.16 7.80 -7.77
CA ILE A 71 8.89 8.36 -9.10
C ILE A 71 7.41 8.67 -9.27
N THR A 72 6.52 7.74 -8.91
CA THR A 72 5.06 7.91 -9.00
C THR A 72 4.58 9.08 -8.15
N TRP A 73 5.07 9.20 -6.91
CA TRP A 73 4.74 10.30 -6.02
C TRP A 73 5.24 11.67 -6.52
N ILE A 74 6.47 11.75 -7.07
CA ILE A 74 7.01 12.99 -7.64
C ILE A 74 6.25 13.42 -8.89
N ILE A 75 5.86 12.48 -9.75
CA ILE A 75 5.03 12.77 -10.92
C ILE A 75 3.69 13.36 -10.48
N GLN A 76 3.06 12.78 -9.45
CA GLN A 76 1.80 13.27 -8.91
C GLN A 76 1.92 14.69 -8.33
N LEU A 77 2.96 14.96 -7.52
CA LEU A 77 3.24 16.31 -7.02
C LEU A 77 3.48 17.32 -8.15
N THR A 78 4.23 16.92 -9.17
CA THR A 78 4.52 17.78 -10.33
C THR A 78 3.24 18.07 -11.11
N ASN A 79 2.34 17.09 -11.26
CA ASN A 79 1.07 17.28 -11.93
C ASN A 79 0.18 18.28 -11.16
N ASP A 80 0.01 18.06 -9.86
CA ASP A 80 -0.93 18.84 -9.04
C ASP A 80 -0.45 20.28 -8.78
N PHE A 81 0.87 20.53 -8.72
CA PHE A 81 1.42 21.85 -8.36
C PHE A 81 2.11 22.62 -9.49
N ILE A 82 2.66 21.93 -10.50
CA ILE A 82 3.55 22.53 -11.52
C ILE A 82 2.94 22.46 -12.93
N ALA A 83 2.38 21.31 -13.32
CA ALA A 83 1.90 21.08 -14.69
C ALA A 83 0.75 22.03 -15.08
N TYR A 84 -0.09 22.43 -14.12
CA TYR A 84 -1.14 23.43 -14.35
C TYR A 84 -0.59 24.79 -14.84
N LYS A 85 0.65 25.14 -14.50
CA LYS A 85 1.25 26.45 -14.83
C LYS A 85 2.22 26.41 -16.01
N ASN A 86 2.75 25.23 -16.38
CA ASN A 86 3.83 25.08 -17.36
C ASN A 86 3.52 23.98 -18.37
N ASP A 87 3.30 24.35 -19.63
CA ASP A 87 3.00 23.42 -20.74
C ASP A 87 4.10 22.36 -20.96
N PHE A 88 5.37 22.73 -20.75
CA PHE A 88 6.49 21.79 -20.82
C PHE A 88 6.42 20.72 -19.70
N ALA A 89 6.08 21.13 -18.48
CA ALA A 89 5.94 20.20 -17.36
C ALA A 89 4.75 19.26 -17.57
N ALA A 90 3.64 19.76 -18.13
CA ALA A 90 2.48 18.93 -18.49
C ALA A 90 2.82 17.86 -19.53
N LYS A 91 3.61 18.20 -20.57
CA LYS A 91 4.08 17.25 -21.59
C LYS A 91 5.01 16.19 -21.01
N VAL A 92 5.95 16.57 -20.13
CA VAL A 92 6.86 15.63 -19.48
C VAL A 92 6.10 14.68 -18.55
N VAL A 93 5.19 15.20 -17.72
CA VAL A 93 4.32 14.40 -16.84
C VAL A 93 3.48 13.43 -17.66
N GLY A 94 2.86 13.89 -18.75
CA GLY A 94 2.05 13.04 -19.63
C GLY A 94 2.85 11.91 -20.30
N ALA A 95 4.05 12.22 -20.82
CA ALA A 95 4.92 11.22 -21.43
C ALA A 95 5.38 10.17 -20.39
N VAL A 96 5.78 10.61 -19.21
CA VAL A 96 6.27 9.72 -18.16
C VAL A 96 5.13 8.86 -17.59
N ASN A 97 3.95 9.44 -17.36
CA ASN A 97 2.80 8.70 -16.84
C ASN A 97 2.31 7.61 -17.80
N THR A 98 2.28 7.89 -19.10
CA THR A 98 1.90 6.90 -20.13
C THR A 98 2.89 5.73 -20.17
N ASN A 99 4.18 6.03 -20.07
CA ASN A 99 5.23 5.00 -20.03
C ASN A 99 5.19 4.19 -18.73
N LEU A 100 5.04 4.81 -17.55
CA LEU A 100 4.95 4.08 -16.28
C LEU A 100 3.70 3.21 -16.17
N SER A 101 2.55 3.71 -16.64
CA SER A 101 1.29 2.95 -16.64
C SER A 101 1.42 1.68 -17.49
N SER A 102 2.18 1.75 -18.59
CA SER A 102 2.45 0.61 -19.47
C SER A 102 3.39 -0.42 -18.83
N MET A 103 4.17 -0.05 -17.81
CA MET A 103 5.11 -0.94 -17.13
C MET A 103 4.47 -1.74 -15.97
N CYS A 104 3.21 -1.46 -15.59
CA CYS A 104 2.46 -2.16 -14.53
C CYS A 104 3.23 -2.40 -13.21
N MET A 105 4.21 -1.54 -12.87
CA MET A 105 5.19 -1.83 -11.82
C MET A 105 4.59 -1.82 -10.40
N ASN A 106 3.52 -1.05 -10.17
CA ASN A 106 2.91 -0.89 -8.85
C ASN A 106 2.32 -2.19 -8.28
N MET A 107 1.79 -3.08 -9.15
CA MET A 107 1.18 -4.32 -8.70
C MET A 107 2.23 -5.36 -8.25
N VAL A 108 3.37 -5.43 -8.95
CA VAL A 108 4.41 -6.43 -8.68
C VAL A 108 5.41 -5.95 -7.64
N LEU A 109 5.81 -4.68 -7.68
CA LEU A 109 6.85 -4.12 -6.82
C LEU A 109 6.31 -3.36 -5.60
N GLY A 110 5.10 -2.82 -5.68
CA GLY A 110 4.55 -1.97 -4.64
C GLY A 110 4.26 -2.72 -3.34
N PHE A 111 3.43 -3.76 -3.39
CA PHE A 111 3.07 -4.51 -2.17
C PHE A 111 4.19 -5.43 -1.69
N SER A 112 5.03 -5.91 -2.61
CA SER A 112 6.22 -6.68 -2.26
C SER A 112 7.29 -5.84 -1.56
N PHE A 113 7.38 -4.55 -1.88
CA PHE A 113 8.19 -3.60 -1.12
C PHE A 113 7.76 -3.56 0.35
N TYR A 114 6.47 -3.36 0.66
CA TYR A 114 5.99 -3.31 2.04
C TYR A 114 6.25 -4.60 2.80
N PHE A 115 6.05 -5.75 2.16
CA PHE A 115 6.27 -7.05 2.77
C PHE A 115 7.76 -7.27 3.12
N VAL A 116 8.67 -6.99 2.19
CA VAL A 116 10.11 -7.10 2.42
C VAL A 116 10.60 -6.04 3.39
N LEU A 117 10.04 -4.83 3.36
CA LEU A 117 10.39 -3.73 4.27
C LEU A 117 10.04 -4.09 5.71
N GLY A 118 8.84 -4.62 5.94
CA GLY A 118 8.42 -5.09 7.26
C GLY A 118 9.36 -6.16 7.81
N TYR A 119 9.71 -7.17 6.99
CA TYR A 119 10.69 -8.20 7.37
C TYR A 119 12.07 -7.61 7.68
N TYR A 120 12.53 -6.65 6.86
CA TYR A 120 13.83 -6.00 7.05
C TYR A 120 13.88 -5.16 8.34
N LEU A 121 12.81 -4.44 8.64
CA LEU A 121 12.68 -3.65 9.88
C LEU A 121 12.59 -4.56 11.10
N ASP A 122 11.90 -5.69 11.00
CA ASP A 122 11.74 -6.64 12.11
C ASP A 122 13.07 -7.33 12.48
N LYS A 123 13.88 -7.73 11.49
CA LYS A 123 15.18 -8.38 11.74
C LYS A 123 16.20 -7.44 12.43
N ARG A 124 16.03 -6.12 12.35
CA ARG A 124 16.99 -5.14 12.88
C ARG A 124 16.58 -4.55 14.22
N LYS A 125 17.56 -4.40 15.11
CA LYS A 125 17.39 -3.56 16.29
C LYS A 125 17.62 -2.09 15.91
N ILE A 126 16.57 -1.29 16.03
CA ILE A 126 16.57 0.15 15.83
C ILE A 126 16.86 0.82 17.18
N GLU A 127 17.91 1.64 17.24
CA GLU A 127 18.27 2.38 18.46
C GLU A 127 17.23 3.45 18.79
N LYS A 128 17.19 3.88 20.07
CA LYS A 128 16.19 4.86 20.55
C LYS A 128 16.17 6.15 19.72
N ARG A 129 17.34 6.67 19.33
CA ARG A 129 17.47 7.91 18.54
C ARG A 129 16.78 7.78 17.18
N TYR A 130 17.05 6.70 16.46
CA TYR A 130 16.45 6.47 15.14
C TYR A 130 14.95 6.20 15.22
N ARG A 131 14.45 5.59 16.30
CA ARG A 131 13.00 5.45 16.54
C ARG A 131 12.29 6.80 16.65
N CYS A 132 12.86 7.74 17.40
CA CYS A 132 12.29 9.10 17.50
C CYS A 132 12.23 9.78 16.13
N ILE A 133 13.29 9.67 15.33
CA ILE A 133 13.31 10.21 13.96
C ILE A 133 12.19 9.59 13.11
N VAL A 134 12.04 8.27 13.15
CA VAL A 134 10.98 7.55 12.42
C VAL A 134 9.59 8.03 12.83
N TYR A 135 9.34 8.23 14.13
CA TYR A 135 8.05 8.72 14.60
C TYR A 135 7.77 10.15 14.17
N ILE A 136 8.77 11.04 14.23
CA ILE A 136 8.64 12.42 13.75
C ILE A 136 8.32 12.43 12.25
N ILE A 137 9.05 11.62 11.46
CA ILE A 137 8.82 11.49 10.02
C ILE A 137 7.41 10.96 9.72
N GLY A 138 6.92 9.98 10.50
CA GLY A 138 5.55 9.47 10.35
C GLY A 138 4.49 10.54 10.63
N VAL A 139 4.65 11.33 11.70
CA VAL A 139 3.74 12.43 12.03
C VAL A 139 3.78 13.53 10.96
N ILE A 140 4.96 13.85 10.44
CA ILE A 140 5.11 14.79 9.32
C ILE A 140 4.42 14.25 8.06
N GLY A 141 4.55 12.95 7.77
CA GLY A 141 3.85 12.30 6.66
C GLY A 141 2.34 12.42 6.78
N PHE A 142 1.80 12.14 7.96
CA PHE A 142 0.37 12.28 8.24
C PHE A 142 -0.14 13.72 8.08
N ALA A 143 0.59 14.68 8.65
CA ALA A 143 0.27 16.10 8.49
C ALA A 143 0.36 16.54 7.03
N PHE A 144 1.36 16.05 6.28
CA PHE A 144 1.51 16.33 4.86
C PHE A 144 0.29 15.87 4.05
N THR A 145 -0.20 14.65 4.30
CA THR A 145 -1.40 14.12 3.64
C THR A 145 -2.58 15.09 3.82
N ILE A 146 -2.89 15.46 5.07
CA ILE A 146 -4.01 16.34 5.39
C ILE A 146 -3.84 17.72 4.74
N ILE A 147 -2.65 18.32 4.88
CA ILE A 147 -2.39 19.69 4.41
C ILE A 147 -2.45 19.76 2.89
N VAL A 148 -1.78 18.84 2.19
CA VAL A 148 -1.70 18.85 0.73
C VAL A 148 -3.06 18.57 0.10
N ASP A 149 -3.78 17.56 0.58
CA ASP A 149 -5.13 17.27 0.07
C ASP A 149 -6.08 18.44 0.35
N SER A 150 -5.99 19.08 1.51
CA SER A 150 -6.81 20.27 1.83
C SER A 150 -6.50 21.44 0.90
N ILE A 151 -5.22 21.72 0.62
CA ILE A 151 -4.81 22.79 -0.29
C ILE A 151 -5.34 22.53 -1.70
N ILE A 152 -5.23 21.29 -2.18
CA ILE A 152 -5.69 20.92 -3.52
C ILE A 152 -7.21 20.99 -3.57
N ALA A 153 -7.93 20.45 -2.58
CA ALA A 153 -9.38 20.46 -2.53
C ALA A 153 -9.95 21.89 -2.53
N ILE A 154 -9.33 22.82 -1.80
CA ILE A 154 -9.71 24.24 -1.82
C ILE A 154 -9.47 24.85 -3.20
N ARG A 155 -8.37 24.50 -3.88
CA ARG A 155 -8.03 25.03 -5.21
C ARG A 155 -8.92 24.49 -6.32
N THR A 156 -9.25 23.21 -6.29
CA THR A 156 -10.04 22.53 -7.34
C THR A 156 -11.53 22.56 -7.07
N GLN A 157 -11.96 22.96 -5.86
CA GLN A 157 -13.34 22.91 -5.40
C GLN A 157 -13.95 21.49 -5.49
N GLN A 158 -13.09 20.47 -5.42
CA GLN A 158 -13.46 19.06 -5.50
C GLN A 158 -12.76 18.27 -4.42
N TYR A 159 -13.40 17.21 -3.94
CA TYR A 159 -12.77 16.27 -3.02
C TYR A 159 -11.55 15.62 -3.71
N CYS A 160 -10.39 15.72 -3.08
CA CYS A 160 -9.14 15.15 -3.55
C CYS A 160 -8.68 14.06 -2.58
N ASN A 161 -8.29 12.89 -3.11
CA ASN A 161 -7.78 11.76 -2.33
C ASN A 161 -6.42 11.28 -2.87
N ASN A 162 -5.71 12.18 -3.53
CA ASN A 162 -4.51 11.87 -4.31
C ASN A 162 -3.38 11.37 -3.40
N TYR A 163 -3.28 11.92 -2.18
CA TYR A 163 -2.16 11.64 -1.29
C TYR A 163 -2.42 10.51 -0.28
N TYR A 164 -3.62 9.93 -0.26
CA TYR A 164 -3.97 8.76 0.57
C TYR A 164 -3.59 7.40 -0.06
N GLY A 165 -3.02 7.39 -1.27
CA GLY A 165 -2.63 6.15 -1.96
C GLY A 165 -1.57 5.34 -1.20
N ASN A 166 -1.73 4.02 -1.19
CA ASN A 166 -0.81 3.09 -0.50
C ASN A 166 0.64 3.18 -0.99
N PHE A 167 0.89 3.72 -2.19
CA PHE A 167 2.24 3.84 -2.76
C PHE A 167 2.80 5.25 -2.68
N ASN A 168 2.23 6.11 -1.83
CA ASN A 168 2.76 7.44 -1.61
C ASN A 168 3.82 7.45 -0.51
N VAL A 169 4.82 8.33 -0.65
CA VAL A 169 5.96 8.39 0.28
C VAL A 169 5.51 8.74 1.70
N ASN A 170 4.52 9.63 1.85
CA ASN A 170 3.91 9.95 3.16
C ASN A 170 3.30 8.71 3.83
N VAL A 171 2.56 7.89 3.09
CA VAL A 171 1.96 6.65 3.62
C VAL A 171 3.03 5.61 3.98
N VAL A 172 4.12 5.50 3.20
CA VAL A 172 5.27 4.65 3.56
C VAL A 172 5.86 5.09 4.90
N CYS A 173 6.06 6.39 5.10
CA CYS A 173 6.57 6.96 6.35
C CYS A 173 5.66 6.63 7.55
N GLU A 174 4.35 6.78 7.37
CA GLU A 174 3.33 6.42 8.38
C GLU A 174 3.38 4.91 8.70
N ALA A 175 3.44 4.05 7.68
CA ALA A 175 3.51 2.61 7.85
C ALA A 175 4.78 2.17 8.60
N VAL A 176 5.93 2.77 8.31
CA VAL A 176 7.20 2.49 9.01
C VAL A 176 7.12 2.97 10.47
N ALA A 177 6.49 4.11 10.73
CA ALA A 177 6.28 4.62 12.09
C ALA A 177 5.37 3.71 12.91
N ILE A 178 4.24 3.28 12.36
CA ILE A 178 3.31 2.36 13.01
C ILE A 178 3.99 1.01 13.25
N HIS A 179 4.68 0.44 12.26
CA HIS A 179 5.41 -0.81 12.41
C HIS A 179 6.44 -0.73 13.55
N THR A 180 7.24 0.35 13.58
CA THR A 180 8.25 0.57 14.62
C THR A 180 7.60 0.73 16.00
N LEU A 181 6.46 1.43 16.08
CA LEU A 181 5.71 1.58 17.32
C LEU A 181 5.26 0.23 17.84
N VAL A 182 4.57 -0.56 17.00
CA VAL A 182 4.06 -1.89 17.35
C VAL A 182 5.20 -2.82 17.78
N LYS A 183 6.33 -2.80 17.07
CA LYS A 183 7.50 -3.64 17.38
C LYS A 183 8.09 -3.38 18.76
N TYR A 184 8.10 -2.12 19.21
CA TYR A 184 8.74 -1.71 20.45
C TYR A 184 7.78 -1.42 21.60
N HIS A 185 6.48 -1.57 21.37
CA HIS A 185 5.46 -1.44 22.38
C HIS A 185 5.16 -2.82 22.99
N ASP A 186 5.32 -2.96 24.30
CA ASP A 186 5.00 -4.20 25.01
C ASP A 186 3.47 -4.37 25.10
N TYR A 187 2.91 -5.25 24.26
CA TYR A 187 1.51 -5.65 24.37
C TYR A 187 1.36 -6.68 25.50
N ARG A 188 1.05 -6.18 26.70
CA ARG A 188 0.83 -6.96 27.94
C ARG A 188 -0.48 -7.78 27.99
N SER A 189 -1.19 -7.96 26.88
CA SER A 189 -2.43 -8.74 26.85
C SER A 189 -2.16 -10.20 26.52
N GLU A 190 -2.29 -11.07 27.52
CA GLU A 190 -2.06 -12.51 27.40
C GLU A 190 -3.02 -13.16 26.37
N THR A 191 -4.24 -12.64 26.25
CA THR A 191 -5.28 -13.14 25.33
C THR A 191 -4.96 -12.80 23.88
N LEU A 192 -4.48 -11.58 23.61
CA LEU A 192 -4.06 -11.16 22.27
C LEU A 192 -2.83 -11.95 21.80
N ASN A 193 -1.88 -12.20 22.70
CA ASN A 193 -0.70 -13.01 22.38
C ASN A 193 -1.07 -14.45 22.05
N LYS A 194 -1.96 -15.09 22.83
CA LYS A 194 -2.44 -16.45 22.53
C LYS A 194 -3.17 -16.53 21.18
N PHE A 195 -4.03 -15.56 20.88
CA PHE A 195 -4.74 -15.48 19.62
C PHE A 195 -3.80 -15.25 18.42
N ALA A 196 -2.84 -14.32 18.55
CA ALA A 196 -1.84 -14.03 17.54
C ALA A 196 -0.93 -15.24 17.25
N ILE A 197 -0.52 -15.97 18.29
CA ILE A 197 0.28 -17.20 18.13
C ILE A 197 -0.51 -18.29 17.39
N THR A 198 -1.79 -18.47 17.72
CA THR A 198 -2.65 -19.44 17.02
C THR A 198 -2.81 -19.06 15.55
N ILE A 199 -3.12 -17.80 15.23
CA ILE A 199 -3.23 -17.35 13.84
C ILE A 199 -1.89 -17.41 13.11
N SER A 200 -0.76 -17.11 13.76
CA SER A 200 0.58 -17.26 13.17
C SER A 200 0.81 -18.68 12.66
N LYS A 201 0.54 -19.68 13.52
CA LYS A 201 0.74 -21.10 13.21
C LYS A 201 -0.11 -21.59 12.03
N TYR A 202 -1.35 -21.12 11.92
CA TYR A 202 -2.29 -21.58 10.89
C TYR A 202 -2.33 -20.69 9.64
N GLY A 203 -1.93 -19.43 9.74
CA GLY A 203 -2.06 -18.44 8.66
C GLY A 203 -0.75 -18.04 7.99
N PHE A 204 0.37 -17.99 8.72
CA PHE A 204 1.63 -17.43 8.22
C PHE A 204 2.68 -18.48 7.84
N GLY A 205 2.41 -19.78 8.07
CA GLY A 205 3.28 -20.88 7.62
C GLY A 205 4.70 -20.81 8.18
N VAL A 206 4.85 -20.19 9.35
CA VAL A 206 6.06 -20.13 10.20
C VAL A 206 5.62 -20.31 11.65
#